data_AF-A0AAD3R725-F1
#
_entry.id   AF-A0AAD3R725-F1
#
_cell.length_a   1.000
_cell.length_b   1.000
_cell.length_c   1.000
_cell.angle_alpha   90.00
_cell.angle_beta   90.00
_cell.angle_gamma   90.00
#
_symmetry.space_group_name_H-M   'P 1'
#
loop_
_entity.id
_entity.type
_entity.pdbx_description
1 polymer ?
#
loop_
_entity_poly.entity_id
_entity_poly.type
_entity_poly.pdbx_seq_one_letter_code
_entity_poly.pdbx_strand_id
1 'polypeptide(L)'
;MDTAYPVCAEKVEFLQARWQSDPCYAFYGVDGTTCSILTYLSQIEDFCPPRLGRNHSALPWHKKPHTCTEKAEIRTSLGQLYEVISNNSGPAVNFIRSRVERMSEPWIQAGLRMRRSSNKTVLNQMRVLLYPGALAGSVGQRFEAMVERGGPLGELVQWADLSACLTILGHNLTFSTSQQQLHSLIGAAPGRGSCPIQRPLTFDLIYTDYHGLAHLQGAMGLAFQYYQCRFRILDSFGTEPAFNLGSYAQSHGYKTLWGRWGLQPLQYMTMFPHTPDNSFLGFVSEEAARAEVREEELEPETYRKDRIAVVYGKQDYMWQGKSEYVEVISEELETHATVYQPPGHTLNLPSFIRNHGLLTQEHFLRLLHRAKVFVGLGFPYEGPAPIEAIALGCVFLQPQFNPPHSSDNNDFYKGKPTTRQISSQHPYAEEFIGKPYVWTVDMTNRTHVREAVKAILSTEVKPFTPREFTCEGMLERVHAYITHQDFCSKSVPSWPPASALRMHLGPLGQSCVSVCRRSNLVCEPALFHHLNSPSVFTRLGLGCSSMEQEVNHLFPAYSPWGRHCGLQQEPLLFSCAGSDPSHRRLCPCRAHLPGQVALCPDCI
;
A
#
# COMPACT_ATOMS: atom_id res chain seq x y z
N MET A 1 -9.70 3.28 -46.48
CA MET A 1 -9.37 3.31 -45.05
C MET A 1 -7.90 2.97 -44.92
N ASP A 2 -7.15 3.75 -44.15
CA ASP A 2 -5.75 3.45 -43.86
C ASP A 2 -5.70 2.37 -42.77
N THR A 3 -5.09 1.21 -43.08
CA THR A 3 -4.97 0.10 -42.14
C THR A 3 -4.11 0.44 -40.92
N ALA A 4 -3.21 1.44 -41.03
CA ALA A 4 -2.41 1.90 -39.92
C ALA A 4 -3.20 2.77 -38.92
N TYR A 5 -4.32 3.37 -39.36
CA TYR A 5 -5.15 4.27 -38.56
C TYR A 5 -6.63 3.86 -38.65
N PRO A 6 -6.99 2.66 -38.13
CA PRO A 6 -8.30 2.05 -38.36
C PRO A 6 -9.46 2.85 -37.72
N VAL A 7 -9.19 3.58 -36.64
CA VAL A 7 -10.19 4.36 -35.89
C VAL A 7 -10.27 5.83 -36.31
N CYS A 8 -9.47 6.28 -37.30
CA CYS A 8 -9.43 7.68 -37.70
C CYS A 8 -10.81 8.18 -38.15
N ALA A 9 -11.50 7.44 -39.01
CA ALA A 9 -12.79 7.84 -39.56
C ALA A 9 -13.85 8.03 -38.47
N GLU A 10 -13.96 7.06 -37.55
CA GLU A 10 -14.89 7.10 -36.42
C GLU A 10 -14.59 8.28 -35.48
N LYS A 11 -13.32 8.53 -35.17
CA LYS A 11 -12.90 9.66 -34.33
C LYS A 11 -13.20 11.01 -34.97
N VAL A 12 -13.03 11.13 -36.30
CA VAL A 12 -13.38 12.35 -37.04
C VAL A 12 -14.89 12.61 -36.97
N GLU A 13 -15.70 11.60 -37.23
CA GLU A 13 -17.17 11.69 -37.15
C GLU A 13 -17.63 12.10 -35.74
N PHE A 14 -17.04 11.49 -34.71
CA PHE A 14 -17.30 11.86 -33.33
C PHE A 14 -17.02 13.34 -33.06
N LEU A 15 -15.85 13.84 -33.44
CA LEU A 15 -15.48 15.24 -33.19
C LEU A 15 -16.28 16.22 -34.05
N GLN A 16 -16.70 15.86 -35.26
CA GLN A 16 -17.59 16.71 -36.06
C GLN A 16 -18.91 16.99 -35.33
N ALA A 17 -19.45 15.97 -34.65
CA ALA A 17 -20.69 16.10 -33.90
C ALA A 17 -20.50 16.65 -32.47
N ARG A 18 -19.35 16.39 -31.83
CA ARG A 18 -19.19 16.54 -30.38
C ARG A 18 -17.92 17.25 -29.91
N TRP A 19 -17.17 17.93 -30.76
CA TRP A 19 -15.96 18.66 -30.32
C TRP A 19 -16.22 19.71 -29.22
N GLN A 20 -17.46 20.19 -29.04
CA GLN A 20 -17.82 21.12 -27.96
C GLN A 20 -18.14 20.42 -26.63
N SER A 21 -18.14 19.08 -26.57
CA SER A 21 -18.47 18.33 -25.36
C SER A 21 -17.46 18.52 -24.23
N ASP A 22 -16.23 18.93 -24.57
CA ASP A 22 -15.15 19.21 -23.65
C ASP A 22 -14.36 20.44 -24.15
N PRO A 23 -14.13 21.48 -23.33
CA PRO A 23 -13.38 22.65 -23.75
C PRO A 23 -11.93 22.35 -24.15
N CYS A 24 -11.40 21.17 -23.80
CA CYS A 24 -10.05 20.76 -24.18
C CYS A 24 -9.83 20.71 -25.70
N TYR A 25 -10.84 20.35 -26.49
CA TYR A 25 -10.70 20.28 -27.94
C TYR A 25 -10.49 21.67 -28.55
N ALA A 26 -11.29 22.65 -28.12
CA ALA A 26 -11.13 24.05 -28.52
C ALA A 26 -9.77 24.60 -28.08
N PHE A 27 -9.32 24.23 -26.88
CA PHE A 27 -7.99 24.59 -26.38
C PHE A 27 -6.85 24.08 -27.28
N TYR A 28 -6.99 22.88 -27.85
CA TYR A 28 -6.05 22.33 -28.84
C TYR A 28 -6.29 22.83 -30.28
N GLY A 29 -7.19 23.80 -30.48
CA GLY A 29 -7.42 24.45 -31.78
C GLY A 29 -8.46 23.77 -32.66
N VAL A 30 -9.29 22.86 -32.12
CA VAL A 30 -10.45 22.33 -32.83
C VAL A 30 -11.54 23.41 -32.93
N ASP A 31 -11.93 23.74 -34.15
CA ASP A 31 -12.92 24.79 -34.48
C ASP A 31 -14.19 24.24 -35.17
N GLY A 32 -14.30 22.91 -35.24
CA GLY A 32 -15.40 22.20 -35.91
C GLY A 32 -15.17 21.94 -37.40
N THR A 33 -14.14 22.53 -38.02
CA THR A 33 -13.78 22.17 -39.40
C THR A 33 -13.12 20.79 -39.46
N THR A 34 -13.36 20.03 -40.53
CA THR A 34 -12.66 18.76 -40.78
C THR A 34 -11.14 18.93 -40.74
N CYS A 35 -10.65 20.11 -41.12
CA CYS A 35 -9.24 20.43 -41.13
C CYS A 35 -8.63 20.46 -39.72
N SER A 36 -9.26 21.18 -38.78
CA SER A 36 -8.78 21.27 -37.40
C SER A 36 -8.90 19.92 -36.67
N ILE A 37 -9.99 19.19 -36.89
CA ILE A 37 -10.23 17.85 -36.33
C ILE A 37 -9.13 16.86 -36.75
N LEU A 38 -8.84 16.76 -38.05
CA LEU A 38 -7.76 15.89 -38.55
C LEU A 38 -6.39 16.32 -38.02
N THR A 39 -6.18 17.62 -37.79
CA THR A 39 -4.93 18.14 -37.22
C THR A 39 -4.78 17.71 -35.76
N TYR A 40 -5.83 17.83 -34.96
CA TYR A 40 -5.87 17.35 -33.57
C TYR A 40 -5.61 15.84 -33.50
N LEU A 41 -6.40 15.05 -34.23
CA LEU A 41 -6.32 13.59 -34.19
C LEU A 41 -4.98 13.04 -34.69
N SER A 42 -4.27 13.76 -35.57
CA SER A 42 -2.94 13.34 -36.02
C SER A 42 -1.79 13.83 -35.13
N GLN A 43 -1.90 15.01 -34.52
CA GLN A 43 -0.76 15.63 -33.82
C GLN A 43 -0.84 15.53 -32.29
N ILE A 44 -2.03 15.31 -31.73
CA ILE A 44 -2.28 15.29 -30.28
C ILE A 44 -2.62 13.89 -29.80
N GLU A 45 -3.43 13.12 -30.54
CA GLU A 45 -3.89 11.78 -30.15
C GLU A 45 -3.34 10.61 -30.99
N ASP A 46 -2.70 10.89 -32.13
CA ASP A 46 -2.16 9.88 -33.08
C ASP A 46 -3.22 8.83 -33.55
N PHE A 47 -4.47 9.26 -33.72
CA PHE A 47 -5.54 8.44 -34.30
C PHE A 47 -5.69 8.61 -35.81
N CYS A 48 -5.04 9.60 -36.43
CA CYS A 48 -5.09 9.84 -37.87
C CYS A 48 -3.68 10.06 -38.47
N PRO A 49 -3.47 9.76 -39.76
CA PRO A 49 -2.19 9.99 -40.41
C PRO A 49 -1.74 11.46 -40.35
N PRO A 50 -0.42 11.73 -40.22
CA PRO A 50 0.10 13.09 -40.31
C PRO A 50 -0.13 13.66 -41.71
N ARG A 51 -0.34 14.98 -41.79
CA ARG A 51 -0.49 15.68 -43.07
C ARG A 51 0.79 15.62 -43.89
N LEU A 52 0.64 15.49 -45.21
CA LEU A 52 1.71 15.47 -46.20
C LEU A 52 2.73 16.61 -45.94
N GLY A 53 4.01 16.23 -45.77
CA GLY A 53 5.12 17.17 -45.52
C GLY A 53 5.51 17.36 -44.04
N ARG A 54 4.83 16.73 -43.09
CA ARG A 54 5.27 16.66 -41.67
C ARG A 54 5.71 15.24 -41.31
N ASN A 55 6.94 15.08 -40.82
CA ASN A 55 7.41 13.81 -40.26
C ASN A 55 6.60 13.43 -39.01
N HIS A 56 6.41 12.12 -38.78
CA HIS A 56 5.87 11.58 -37.52
C HIS A 56 6.73 12.06 -36.35
N SER A 57 6.32 13.18 -35.76
CA SER A 57 6.97 13.75 -34.60
C SER A 57 6.36 13.08 -33.38
N ALA A 58 7.17 12.68 -32.40
CA ALA A 58 6.64 12.17 -31.14
C ALA A 58 5.62 13.16 -30.58
N LEU A 59 4.48 12.64 -30.08
CA LEU A 59 3.41 13.44 -29.50
C LEU A 59 3.98 14.44 -28.48
N PRO A 60 3.39 15.65 -28.34
CA PRO A 60 3.93 16.69 -27.46
C PRO A 60 4.23 16.18 -26.05
N TRP A 61 3.36 15.33 -25.54
CA TRP A 61 3.44 14.72 -24.21
C TRP A 61 4.22 13.39 -24.16
N HIS A 62 4.74 12.87 -25.29
CA HIS A 62 5.68 11.73 -25.33
C HIS A 62 7.15 12.14 -25.25
N LYS A 63 7.48 13.41 -25.54
CA LYS A 63 8.87 13.88 -25.56
C LYS A 63 9.53 13.61 -24.21
N LYS A 64 10.77 13.09 -24.21
CA LYS A 64 11.48 12.88 -22.94
C LYS A 64 11.83 14.25 -22.34
N PRO A 65 11.41 14.55 -21.09
CA PRO A 65 11.92 15.73 -20.40
C PRO A 65 13.43 15.57 -20.21
N HIS A 66 14.14 16.69 -20.03
CA HIS A 66 15.57 16.66 -19.69
C HIS A 66 15.78 15.80 -18.44
N THR A 67 16.61 14.77 -18.56
CA THR A 67 16.98 13.90 -17.46
C THR A 67 17.81 14.68 -16.45
N CYS A 68 17.42 14.62 -15.17
CA CYS A 68 18.23 15.17 -14.09
C CYS A 68 19.56 14.40 -14.02
N THR A 69 20.68 15.12 -14.20
CA THR A 69 22.03 14.55 -14.09
C THR A 69 22.56 14.57 -12.65
N GLU A 70 21.85 15.26 -11.76
CA GLU A 70 22.22 15.33 -10.34
C GLU A 70 22.04 13.97 -9.67
N LYS A 71 22.97 13.67 -8.77
CA LYS A 71 22.95 12.44 -7.99
C LYS A 71 22.10 12.62 -6.73
N ALA A 72 21.36 11.58 -6.37
CA ALA A 72 20.65 11.54 -5.10
C ALA A 72 21.66 11.33 -3.98
N GLU A 73 21.71 12.25 -3.03
CA GLU A 73 22.56 12.17 -1.85
C GLU A 73 21.72 12.13 -0.59
N ILE A 74 22.18 11.35 0.40
CA ILE A 74 21.51 11.25 1.69
C ILE A 74 21.46 12.62 2.35
N ARG A 75 20.24 13.12 2.61
CA ARG A 75 20.03 14.41 3.27
C ARG A 75 20.14 14.28 4.79
N THR A 76 20.69 15.33 5.41
CA THR A 76 20.83 15.44 6.86
C THR A 76 19.84 16.43 7.47
N SER A 77 18.79 16.79 6.72
CA SER A 77 17.73 17.70 7.16
C SER A 77 16.45 17.42 6.39
N LEU A 78 15.31 17.56 7.08
CA LEU A 78 13.97 17.51 6.51
C LEU A 78 13.38 18.92 6.27
N GLY A 79 14.18 19.98 6.41
CA GLY A 79 13.72 21.38 6.27
C GLY A 79 12.95 21.66 4.98
N GLN A 80 13.47 21.19 3.83
CA GLN A 80 12.79 21.32 2.54
C GLN A 80 11.43 20.62 2.51
N LEU A 81 11.29 19.49 3.20
CA LEU A 81 10.03 18.77 3.27
C LEU A 81 8.99 19.55 4.10
N TYR A 82 9.41 20.24 5.16
CA TYR A 82 8.50 21.10 5.92
C TYR A 82 7.91 22.20 5.05
N GLU A 83 8.70 22.82 4.19
CA GLU A 83 8.22 23.85 3.24
C GLU A 83 7.27 23.26 2.19
N VAL A 84 7.59 22.07 1.66
CA VAL A 84 6.76 21.39 0.67
C VAL A 84 5.38 21.01 1.25
N ILE A 85 5.34 20.49 2.47
CA ILE A 85 4.08 20.20 3.20
C ILE A 85 3.40 21.51 3.65
N SER A 86 4.21 22.53 3.97
CA SER A 86 3.93 23.99 4.08
C SER A 86 2.78 24.52 3.24
N ASN A 87 2.86 24.19 1.96
CA ASN A 87 2.02 24.77 0.91
C ASN A 87 0.57 24.26 0.91
N ASN A 88 0.25 23.32 1.80
CA ASN A 88 -1.07 22.76 1.99
C ASN A 88 -1.49 22.97 3.46
N SER A 89 -2.80 23.06 3.70
CA SER A 89 -3.37 23.26 5.04
C SER A 89 -4.46 22.24 5.31
N GLY A 90 -4.74 21.99 6.60
CA GLY A 90 -5.79 21.09 7.04
C GLY A 90 -5.35 20.17 8.19
N PRO A 91 -6.28 19.61 8.98
CA PRO A 91 -5.95 18.72 10.10
C PRO A 91 -5.07 17.52 9.69
N ALA A 92 -5.35 16.91 8.54
CA ALA A 92 -4.58 15.78 8.02
C ALA A 92 -3.14 16.16 7.64
N VAL A 93 -2.97 17.31 6.98
CA VAL A 93 -1.64 17.85 6.60
C VAL A 93 -0.85 18.24 7.84
N ASN A 94 -1.50 18.85 8.83
CA ASN A 94 -0.89 19.18 10.11
C ASN A 94 -0.43 17.93 10.87
N PHE A 95 -1.21 16.85 10.84
CA PHE A 95 -0.80 15.56 11.40
C PHE A 95 0.46 15.03 10.72
N ILE A 96 0.48 15.01 9.39
CA ILE A 96 1.63 14.56 8.59
C ILE A 96 2.87 15.39 8.95
N ARG A 97 2.77 16.73 8.91
CA ARG A 97 3.87 17.63 9.24
C ARG A 97 4.40 17.38 10.65
N SER A 98 3.51 17.40 11.64
CA SER A 98 3.87 17.22 13.04
C SER A 98 4.57 15.88 13.28
N ARG A 99 4.14 14.81 12.60
CA ARG A 99 4.83 13.52 12.67
C ARG A 99 6.23 13.56 12.06
N VAL A 100 6.38 14.13 10.86
CA VAL A 100 7.69 14.27 10.21
C VAL A 100 8.66 15.06 11.10
N GLU A 101 8.19 16.14 11.73
CA GLU A 101 8.98 16.94 12.67
C GLU A 101 9.41 16.12 13.90
N ARG A 102 8.49 15.41 14.55
CA ARG A 102 8.81 14.57 15.73
C ARG A 102 9.77 13.44 15.41
N MET A 103 9.66 12.84 14.22
CA MET A 103 10.50 11.71 13.80
C MET A 103 11.79 12.14 13.06
N SER A 104 12.06 13.44 12.97
CA SER A 104 13.16 13.97 12.16
C SER A 104 14.53 13.40 12.53
N GLU A 105 14.87 13.38 13.81
CA GLU A 105 16.16 12.88 14.29
C GLU A 105 16.35 11.37 14.00
N PRO A 106 15.41 10.46 14.36
CA PRO A 106 15.47 9.06 13.95
C PRO A 106 15.69 8.85 12.44
N TRP A 107 15.00 9.62 11.59
CA TRP A 107 15.14 9.55 10.14
C TRP A 107 16.54 9.97 9.67
N ILE A 108 17.06 11.08 10.17
CA ILE A 108 18.40 11.59 9.83
C ILE A 108 19.46 10.57 10.26
N GLN A 109 19.36 10.04 11.47
CA GLN A 109 20.33 9.05 11.98
C GLN A 109 20.30 7.75 11.17
N ALA A 110 19.12 7.27 10.78
CA ALA A 110 18.98 6.10 9.91
C ALA A 110 19.61 6.34 8.52
N GLY A 111 19.38 7.52 7.93
CA GLY A 111 20.04 7.92 6.68
C GLY A 111 21.56 7.96 6.80
N LEU A 112 22.08 8.55 7.88
CA LEU A 112 23.52 8.61 8.14
C LEU A 112 24.16 7.23 8.31
N ARG A 113 23.46 6.28 8.93
CA ARG A 113 23.92 4.89 9.06
C ARG A 113 23.91 4.16 7.72
N MET A 114 22.84 4.32 6.93
CA MET A 114 22.75 3.80 5.56
C MET A 114 23.89 4.32 4.66
N ARG A 115 24.26 5.60 4.79
CA ARG A 115 25.39 6.19 4.06
C ARG A 115 26.74 5.53 4.40
N ARG A 116 26.92 5.05 5.64
CA ARG A 116 28.16 4.40 6.09
C ARG A 116 28.25 2.93 5.67
N SER A 117 27.11 2.23 5.59
CA SER A 117 27.04 0.82 5.23
C SER A 117 26.99 0.56 3.73
N SER A 118 26.67 1.58 2.91
CA SER A 118 26.49 1.40 1.47
C SER A 118 27.80 1.31 0.69
N ASN A 119 28.09 0.12 0.16
CA ASN A 119 29.03 -0.06 -0.96
C ASN A 119 28.26 0.09 -2.30
N LYS A 120 28.13 1.33 -2.80
CA LYS A 120 27.72 1.75 -4.16
C LYS A 120 26.36 1.26 -4.73
N THR A 121 25.46 2.22 -5.02
CA THR A 121 24.93 2.54 -6.37
C THR A 121 24.42 3.99 -6.33
N VAL A 122 25.03 4.91 -7.09
CA VAL A 122 24.65 6.33 -7.03
C VAL A 122 23.49 6.62 -7.97
N LEU A 123 22.28 6.60 -7.43
CA LEU A 123 21.05 6.94 -8.14
C LEU A 123 21.08 8.39 -8.63
N ASN A 124 20.40 8.63 -9.75
CA ASN A 124 20.06 10.00 -10.13
C ASN A 124 18.91 10.49 -9.22
N GLN A 125 18.94 11.77 -8.89
CA GLN A 125 17.84 12.40 -8.17
C GLN A 125 16.58 12.36 -9.04
N MET A 126 15.51 11.78 -8.49
CA MET A 126 14.18 11.77 -9.10
C MET A 126 13.33 12.95 -8.64
N ARG A 127 12.44 13.41 -9.53
CA ARG A 127 11.31 14.29 -9.21
C ARG A 127 10.09 13.43 -8.91
N VAL A 128 9.59 13.51 -7.68
CA VAL A 128 8.50 12.67 -7.19
C VAL A 128 7.32 13.53 -6.79
N LEU A 129 6.14 13.21 -7.32
CA LEU A 129 4.88 13.80 -6.87
C LEU A 129 4.26 12.90 -5.81
N LEU A 130 3.92 13.49 -4.66
CA LEU A 130 3.10 12.89 -3.63
C LEU A 130 1.73 13.56 -3.68
N TYR A 131 0.71 12.79 -4.07
CA TYR A 131 -0.66 13.27 -4.20
C TYR A 131 -1.64 12.36 -3.44
N PRO A 132 -1.89 12.64 -2.16
CA PRO A 132 -2.93 11.97 -1.37
C PRO A 132 -4.32 12.42 -1.85
N GLY A 133 -4.87 11.73 -2.85
CA GLY A 133 -6.16 12.08 -3.44
C GLY A 133 -7.32 11.98 -2.47
N ALA A 134 -7.22 11.12 -1.45
CA ALA A 134 -8.19 11.02 -0.36
C ALA A 134 -8.31 12.31 0.46
N LEU A 135 -7.29 13.18 0.42
CA LEU A 135 -7.28 14.50 1.07
C LEU A 135 -7.73 15.62 0.15
N ALA A 136 -8.08 15.32 -1.12
CA ALA A 136 -8.51 16.31 -2.09
C ALA A 136 -10.03 16.40 -2.21
N GLY A 137 -10.53 17.61 -2.51
CA GLY A 137 -11.93 17.85 -2.81
C GLY A 137 -12.89 17.51 -1.67
N SER A 138 -14.11 17.07 -2.01
CA SER A 138 -15.17 16.78 -1.03
C SER A 138 -14.89 15.53 -0.19
N VAL A 139 -14.12 14.57 -0.72
CA VAL A 139 -13.65 13.40 0.04
C VAL A 139 -12.68 13.85 1.13
N GLY A 140 -11.73 14.73 0.78
CA GLY A 140 -10.80 15.34 1.73
C GLY A 140 -11.48 16.03 2.90
N GLN A 141 -12.51 16.84 2.63
CA GLN A 141 -13.28 17.52 3.69
C GLN A 141 -13.92 16.54 4.69
N ARG A 142 -14.44 15.40 4.21
CA ARG A 142 -14.97 14.34 5.08
C ARG A 142 -13.87 13.65 5.87
N PHE A 143 -12.73 13.40 5.23
CA PHE A 143 -11.57 12.81 5.88
C PHE A 143 -11.04 13.70 7.02
N GLU A 144 -10.87 15.00 6.76
CA GLU A 144 -10.41 15.96 7.75
C GLU A 144 -11.34 16.04 8.97
N ALA A 145 -12.65 16.04 8.75
CA ALA A 145 -13.63 16.00 9.84
C ALA A 145 -13.54 14.72 10.70
N MET A 146 -13.11 13.60 10.11
CA MET A 146 -12.86 12.36 10.86
C MET A 146 -11.57 12.44 11.67
N VAL A 147 -10.50 13.04 11.15
CA VAL A 147 -9.20 13.18 11.86
C VAL A 147 -9.39 13.86 13.21
N GLU A 148 -10.15 14.95 13.26
CA GLU A 148 -10.42 15.70 14.51
C GLU A 148 -11.22 14.90 15.55
N ARG A 149 -11.88 13.83 15.13
CA ARG A 149 -12.71 12.97 15.97
C ARG A 149 -12.03 11.65 16.31
N GLY A 150 -10.74 11.48 16.02
CA GLY A 150 -10.02 10.22 16.24
C GLY A 150 -10.31 9.17 15.17
N GLY A 151 -10.54 9.63 13.93
CA GLY A 151 -10.75 8.80 12.74
C GLY A 151 -9.50 8.02 12.29
N PRO A 152 -9.51 7.46 11.07
CA PRO A 152 -8.40 6.66 10.57
C PRO A 152 -7.16 7.54 10.35
N LEU A 153 -6.08 7.25 11.09
CA LEU A 153 -4.80 7.98 10.98
C LEU A 153 -3.69 7.14 10.35
N GLY A 154 -3.94 5.85 10.08
CA GLY A 154 -2.93 4.92 9.56
C GLY A 154 -2.39 5.35 8.19
N GLU A 155 -3.27 5.75 7.28
CA GLU A 155 -2.89 6.26 5.96
C GLU A 155 -2.03 7.53 6.08
N LEU A 156 -2.33 8.42 7.03
CA LEU A 156 -1.53 9.63 7.24
C LEU A 156 -0.14 9.31 7.79
N VAL A 157 -0.01 8.29 8.64
CA VAL A 157 1.28 7.77 9.11
C VAL A 157 2.12 7.28 7.92
N GLN A 158 1.54 6.47 7.03
CA GLN A 158 2.24 5.98 5.84
C GLN A 158 2.67 7.12 4.90
N TRP A 159 1.81 8.12 4.68
CA TRP A 159 2.16 9.30 3.87
C TRP A 159 3.30 10.12 4.48
N ALA A 160 3.29 10.34 5.79
CA ALA A 160 4.36 11.05 6.50
C ALA A 160 5.71 10.33 6.36
N ASP A 161 5.71 9.03 6.61
CA ASP A 161 6.92 8.22 6.65
C ASP A 161 7.51 8.01 5.25
N LEU A 162 6.66 7.84 4.23
CA LEU A 162 7.09 7.84 2.82
C LEU A 162 7.73 9.17 2.41
N SER A 163 7.12 10.29 2.80
CA SER A 163 7.62 11.63 2.49
C SER A 163 8.98 11.89 3.14
N ALA A 164 9.15 11.50 4.41
CA ALA A 164 10.42 11.61 5.11
C ALA A 164 11.49 10.70 4.49
N CYS A 165 11.15 9.43 4.24
CA CYS A 165 12.04 8.45 3.63
C CYS A 165 12.60 8.93 2.28
N LEU A 166 11.74 9.34 1.34
CA LEU A 166 12.17 9.83 0.03
C LEU A 166 13.02 11.09 0.11
N THR A 167 12.73 11.97 1.08
CA THR A 167 13.52 13.18 1.35
C THR A 167 14.92 12.81 1.81
N ILE A 168 15.04 11.91 2.79
CA ILE A 168 16.33 11.42 3.30
C ILE A 168 17.12 10.74 2.21
N LEU A 169 16.48 9.97 1.32
CA LEU A 169 17.12 9.35 0.15
C LEU A 169 17.62 10.36 -0.92
N GLY A 170 17.29 11.65 -0.77
CA GLY A 170 17.83 12.70 -1.63
C GLY A 170 16.97 13.08 -2.82
N HIS A 171 15.71 12.63 -2.89
CA HIS A 171 14.81 12.92 -4.00
C HIS A 171 14.10 14.28 -3.88
N ASN A 172 13.71 14.86 -5.02
CA ASN A 172 13.01 16.14 -5.05
C ASN A 172 11.50 15.90 -5.02
N LEU A 173 10.83 16.37 -3.96
CA LEU A 173 9.43 16.10 -3.71
C LEU A 173 8.55 17.29 -4.05
N THR A 174 7.41 17.01 -4.65
CA THR A 174 6.26 17.91 -4.70
C THR A 174 5.11 17.25 -3.97
N PHE A 175 4.51 17.96 -3.01
CA PHE A 175 3.37 17.47 -2.24
C PHE A 175 2.15 18.35 -2.51
N SER A 176 1.03 17.74 -2.87
CA SER A 176 -0.22 18.48 -3.08
C SER A 176 -1.42 17.65 -2.64
N THR A 177 -2.39 18.32 -2.01
CA THR A 177 -3.72 17.76 -1.73
C THR A 177 -4.82 18.49 -2.54
N SER A 178 -4.44 19.32 -3.51
CA SER A 178 -5.38 20.10 -4.32
C SER A 178 -5.50 19.54 -5.72
N GLN A 179 -6.73 19.23 -6.16
CA GLN A 179 -7.00 18.79 -7.52
C GLN A 179 -6.67 19.89 -8.55
N GLN A 180 -6.90 21.16 -8.21
CA GLN A 180 -6.54 22.28 -9.08
C GLN A 180 -5.02 22.39 -9.26
N GLN A 181 -4.26 22.25 -8.16
CA GLN A 181 -2.80 22.23 -8.25
C GLN A 181 -2.31 21.00 -9.02
N LEU A 182 -2.91 19.82 -8.80
CA LEU A 182 -2.61 18.60 -9.58
C LEU A 182 -2.71 18.89 -11.08
N HIS A 183 -3.81 19.48 -11.54
CA HIS A 183 -4.00 19.80 -12.96
C HIS A 183 -2.87 20.67 -13.52
N SER A 184 -2.41 21.67 -12.76
CA SER A 184 -1.27 22.52 -13.15
C SER A 184 0.05 21.72 -13.19
N LEU A 185 0.31 20.91 -12.16
CA LEU A 185 1.53 20.12 -12.01
C LEU A 185 1.71 19.10 -13.14
N ILE A 186 0.64 18.40 -13.52
CA ILE A 186 0.67 17.43 -14.63
C ILE A 186 0.51 18.07 -16.01
N GLY A 187 0.18 19.37 -16.07
CA GLY A 187 -0.10 20.06 -17.33
C GLY A 187 -1.38 19.57 -18.01
N ALA A 188 -2.44 19.33 -17.25
CA ALA A 188 -3.75 18.94 -17.76
C ALA A 188 -4.33 20.01 -18.70
N ALA A 189 -5.00 19.59 -19.76
CA ALA A 189 -5.82 20.50 -20.57
C ALA A 189 -7.07 20.94 -19.78
N PRO A 190 -7.67 22.12 -20.07
CA PRO A 190 -8.92 22.51 -19.44
C PRO A 190 -10.03 21.52 -19.77
N GLY A 191 -11.00 21.33 -18.87
CA GLY A 191 -12.17 20.50 -19.13
C GLY A 191 -12.23 19.22 -18.32
N ARG A 192 -12.70 18.13 -18.92
CA ARG A 192 -13.09 16.89 -18.21
C ARG A 192 -12.21 15.69 -18.55
N GLY A 193 -10.99 15.94 -19.03
CA GLY A 193 -10.00 14.90 -19.32
C GLY A 193 -10.22 14.15 -20.63
N SER A 194 -11.00 14.70 -21.56
CA SER A 194 -11.17 14.06 -22.88
C SER A 194 -9.89 14.11 -23.73
N CYS A 195 -9.04 15.12 -23.50
CA CYS A 195 -7.79 15.31 -24.23
C CYS A 195 -6.56 14.96 -23.37
N PRO A 196 -5.41 14.58 -23.98
CA PRO A 196 -4.19 14.31 -23.24
C PRO A 196 -3.58 15.58 -22.61
N ILE A 197 -2.59 15.38 -21.73
CA ILE A 197 -1.82 16.48 -21.12
C ILE A 197 -1.01 17.26 -22.17
N GLN A 198 -0.73 18.53 -21.86
CA GLN A 198 -0.18 19.51 -22.82
C GLN A 198 1.32 19.31 -23.09
N ARG A 199 2.03 18.72 -22.14
CA ARG A 199 3.48 18.60 -22.12
C ARG A 199 3.90 17.29 -21.47
N PRO A 200 5.15 16.84 -21.65
CA PRO A 200 5.62 15.64 -21.00
C PRO A 200 5.52 15.74 -19.48
N LEU A 201 5.13 14.64 -18.86
CA LEU A 201 5.08 14.57 -17.40
C LEU A 201 6.50 14.74 -16.85
N THR A 202 6.67 15.72 -15.98
CA THR A 202 7.97 16.07 -15.38
C THR A 202 8.35 15.13 -14.24
N PHE A 203 7.39 14.46 -13.62
CA PHE A 203 7.65 13.55 -12.50
C PHE A 203 8.11 12.17 -12.99
N ASP A 204 9.19 11.67 -12.38
CA ASP A 204 9.73 10.34 -12.62
C ASP A 204 8.86 9.28 -11.93
N LEU A 205 8.33 9.59 -10.74
CA LEU A 205 7.39 8.77 -9.99
C LEU A 205 6.23 9.62 -9.45
N ILE A 206 5.05 9.02 -9.39
CA ILE A 206 3.87 9.59 -8.72
C ILE A 206 3.39 8.59 -7.68
N TYR A 207 3.48 8.95 -6.41
CA TYR A 207 2.80 8.22 -5.35
C TYR A 207 1.43 8.84 -5.13
N THR A 208 0.39 8.00 -5.15
CA THR A 208 -1.00 8.43 -4.96
C THR A 208 -1.83 7.32 -4.31
N ASP A 209 -3.13 7.54 -4.14
CA ASP A 209 -4.10 6.55 -3.65
C ASP A 209 -5.20 6.32 -4.70
N TYR A 210 -6.21 5.51 -4.37
CA TYR A 210 -7.33 5.23 -5.28
C TYR A 210 -8.09 6.48 -5.75
N HIS A 211 -8.27 7.46 -4.86
CA HIS A 211 -8.94 8.70 -5.22
C HIS A 211 -8.07 9.53 -6.15
N GLY A 212 -6.77 9.56 -5.90
CA GLY A 212 -5.85 10.30 -6.74
C GLY A 212 -5.62 9.66 -8.10
N LEU A 213 -5.68 8.33 -8.21
CA LEU A 213 -5.78 7.63 -9.50
C LEU A 213 -6.99 8.08 -10.31
N ALA A 214 -8.16 8.17 -9.68
CA ALA A 214 -9.37 8.66 -10.35
C ALA A 214 -9.22 10.11 -10.83
N HIS A 215 -8.59 10.97 -10.02
CA HIS A 215 -8.30 12.35 -10.42
C HIS A 215 -7.31 12.42 -11.59
N LEU A 216 -6.24 11.62 -11.56
CA LEU A 216 -5.26 11.54 -12.66
C LEU A 216 -5.92 11.03 -13.94
N GLN A 217 -6.72 9.94 -13.87
CA GLN A 217 -7.44 9.40 -15.02
C GLN A 217 -8.39 10.44 -15.62
N GLY A 218 -9.14 11.15 -14.77
CA GLY A 218 -10.06 12.21 -15.17
C GLY A 218 -9.40 13.49 -15.68
N ALA A 219 -8.07 13.62 -15.61
CA ALA A 219 -7.34 14.80 -16.05
C ALA A 219 -6.34 14.54 -17.19
N MET A 220 -5.90 13.29 -17.38
CA MET A 220 -4.81 12.95 -18.29
C MET A 220 -5.26 12.37 -19.63
N GLY A 221 -6.53 11.98 -19.79
CA GLY A 221 -7.02 11.35 -21.02
C GLY A 221 -6.14 10.15 -21.43
N LEU A 222 -5.78 10.07 -22.72
CA LEU A 222 -4.89 9.02 -23.25
C LEU A 222 -3.51 8.97 -22.57
N ALA A 223 -3.02 10.09 -22.04
CA ALA A 223 -1.71 10.14 -21.40
C ALA A 223 -1.68 9.34 -20.09
N PHE A 224 -2.84 9.06 -19.46
CA PHE A 224 -2.93 8.23 -18.26
C PHE A 224 -2.30 6.85 -18.49
N GLN A 225 -2.73 6.15 -19.56
CA GLN A 225 -2.26 4.81 -19.88
C GLN A 225 -0.77 4.79 -20.23
N TYR A 226 -0.29 5.82 -20.93
CA TYR A 226 1.13 5.94 -21.27
C TYR A 226 2.02 6.10 -20.03
N TYR A 227 1.57 6.87 -19.04
CA TYR A 227 2.35 7.16 -17.83
C TYR A 227 2.08 6.19 -16.66
N GLN A 228 1.18 5.22 -16.83
CA GLN A 228 0.72 4.37 -15.73
C GLN A 228 1.84 3.62 -15.01
N CYS A 229 2.93 3.29 -15.71
CA CYS A 229 4.11 2.62 -15.14
C CYS A 229 4.83 3.44 -14.03
N ARG A 230 4.61 4.76 -13.99
CA ARG A 230 5.22 5.67 -13.01
C ARG A 230 4.42 5.77 -11.70
N PHE A 231 3.22 5.19 -11.66
CA PHE A 231 2.35 5.30 -10.50
C PHE A 231 2.75 4.28 -9.42
N ARG A 232 2.62 4.68 -8.16
CA ARG A 232 2.76 3.84 -6.96
C ARG A 232 1.56 4.13 -6.06
N ILE A 233 0.77 3.12 -5.74
CA ILE A 233 -0.59 3.30 -5.22
C ILE A 233 -0.65 2.84 -3.79
N LEU A 234 -0.73 3.78 -2.85
CA LEU A 234 -0.93 3.46 -1.44
C LEU A 234 -2.34 2.86 -1.28
N ASP A 235 -2.36 1.56 -0.98
CA ASP A 235 -3.55 0.73 -0.86
C ASP A 235 -3.38 -0.17 0.36
N SER A 236 -3.85 0.32 1.51
CA SER A 236 -3.61 -0.29 2.82
C SER A 236 -3.88 -1.80 2.84
N PHE A 237 -4.98 -2.24 2.22
CA PHE A 237 -5.48 -3.63 2.30
C PHE A 237 -5.11 -4.50 1.10
N GLY A 238 -4.53 -3.90 0.05
CA GLY A 238 -4.06 -4.58 -1.13
C GLY A 238 -5.15 -4.93 -2.15
N THR A 239 -4.67 -5.29 -3.34
CA THR A 239 -5.47 -5.55 -4.53
C THR A 239 -4.97 -6.80 -5.23
N GLU A 240 -5.80 -7.84 -5.25
CA GLU A 240 -5.47 -9.10 -5.91
C GLU A 240 -5.68 -8.99 -7.43
N PRO A 241 -4.88 -9.70 -8.24
CA PRO A 241 -4.94 -9.62 -9.72
C PRO A 241 -6.33 -9.87 -10.31
N ALA A 242 -7.11 -10.76 -9.71
CA ALA A 242 -8.47 -11.08 -10.14
C ALA A 242 -9.44 -9.88 -10.10
N PHE A 243 -9.18 -8.88 -9.24
CA PHE A 243 -9.97 -7.65 -9.13
C PHE A 243 -9.34 -6.47 -9.88
N ASN A 244 -8.08 -6.57 -10.27
CA ASN A 244 -7.33 -5.51 -10.93
C ASN A 244 -7.67 -5.38 -12.43
N LEU A 245 -7.80 -6.51 -13.14
CA LEU A 245 -8.16 -6.47 -14.56
C LEU A 245 -9.68 -6.40 -14.73
N GLY A 246 -10.18 -5.24 -15.18
CA GLY A 246 -11.62 -4.95 -15.18
C GLY A 246 -12.50 -5.94 -15.97
N SER A 247 -12.06 -6.32 -17.17
CA SER A 247 -12.74 -7.30 -18.01
C SER A 247 -12.81 -8.68 -17.35
N TYR A 248 -11.71 -9.12 -16.74
CA TYR A 248 -11.64 -10.39 -16.03
C TYR A 248 -12.51 -10.39 -14.78
N ALA A 249 -12.42 -9.34 -13.97
CA ALA A 249 -13.21 -9.18 -12.76
C ALA A 249 -14.71 -9.24 -13.06
N GLN A 250 -15.15 -8.59 -14.14
CA GLN A 250 -16.54 -8.60 -14.57
C GLN A 250 -17.00 -9.99 -15.04
N SER A 251 -16.23 -10.65 -15.91
CA SER A 251 -16.62 -11.96 -16.48
C SER A 251 -16.59 -13.10 -15.47
N HIS A 252 -15.78 -13.00 -14.42
CA HIS A 252 -15.62 -14.04 -13.38
C HIS A 252 -16.33 -13.71 -12.06
N GLY A 253 -17.14 -12.65 -12.02
CA GLY A 253 -17.96 -12.32 -10.85
C GLY A 253 -17.22 -11.70 -9.66
N TYR A 254 -15.97 -11.23 -9.84
CA TYR A 254 -15.23 -10.49 -8.83
C TYR A 254 -15.77 -9.07 -8.69
N LYS A 255 -16.65 -8.88 -7.71
CA LYS A 255 -17.28 -7.60 -7.39
C LYS A 255 -16.34 -6.74 -6.55
N THR A 256 -16.11 -5.50 -6.97
CA THR A 256 -15.25 -4.54 -6.28
C THR A 256 -15.77 -3.13 -6.47
N LEU A 257 -15.59 -2.28 -5.46
CA LEU A 257 -15.84 -0.84 -5.51
C LEU A 257 -14.56 -0.03 -5.82
N TRP A 258 -13.38 -0.66 -5.77
CA TRP A 258 -12.08 0.02 -5.80
C TRP A 258 -11.17 -0.37 -6.97
N GLY A 259 -11.00 -1.67 -7.26
CA GLY A 259 -10.10 -2.21 -8.30
C GLY A 259 -10.43 -1.82 -9.74
N ARG A 260 -10.07 -2.67 -10.71
CA ARG A 260 -10.26 -2.46 -12.16
C ARG A 260 -9.36 -1.40 -12.82
N TRP A 261 -8.14 -1.20 -12.32
CA TRP A 261 -7.22 -0.21 -12.89
C TRP A 261 -6.26 -0.76 -13.94
N GLY A 262 -6.08 -2.08 -14.02
CA GLY A 262 -5.16 -2.68 -15.00
C GLY A 262 -3.69 -2.28 -14.81
N LEU A 263 -3.29 -1.95 -13.58
CA LEU A 263 -1.89 -1.66 -13.24
C LEU A 263 -1.09 -2.95 -13.04
N GLN A 264 0.23 -2.90 -13.08
CA GLN A 264 1.03 -4.03 -12.59
C GLN A 264 0.74 -4.22 -11.09
N PRO A 265 0.33 -5.41 -10.60
CA PRO A 265 -0.08 -5.58 -9.20
C PRO A 265 0.95 -5.14 -8.14
N LEU A 266 2.25 -5.22 -8.46
CA LEU A 266 3.32 -4.73 -7.61
C LEU A 266 3.37 -3.20 -7.47
N GLN A 267 2.62 -2.44 -8.27
CA GLN A 267 2.47 -0.99 -8.11
C GLN A 267 1.60 -0.60 -6.91
N TYR A 268 0.73 -1.50 -6.44
CA TYR A 268 -0.01 -1.30 -5.20
C TYR A 268 0.90 -1.50 -4.00
N MET A 269 0.72 -0.66 -2.99
CA MET A 269 1.61 -0.50 -1.85
C MET A 269 0.84 -0.65 -0.54
N THR A 270 1.06 -1.76 0.17
CA THR A 270 0.25 -2.15 1.32
C THR A 270 0.78 -1.62 2.65
N MET A 271 -0.10 -1.55 3.65
CA MET A 271 0.23 -1.16 5.04
C MET A 271 1.03 -2.25 5.75
N PHE A 272 0.70 -3.51 5.48
CA PHE A 272 1.37 -4.70 6.02
C PHE A 272 1.66 -5.70 4.90
N PRO A 273 2.61 -6.63 5.07
CA PRO A 273 3.02 -7.58 4.04
C PRO A 273 2.05 -8.78 3.91
N HIS A 274 0.74 -8.50 3.82
CA HIS A 274 -0.31 -9.52 3.77
C HIS A 274 -0.73 -9.94 2.35
N THR A 275 -0.36 -9.16 1.33
CA THR A 275 -0.74 -9.42 -0.07
C THR A 275 0.53 -9.44 -0.94
N PRO A 276 1.19 -10.60 -1.14
CA PRO A 276 2.46 -10.67 -1.88
C PRO A 276 2.33 -10.35 -3.38
N ASP A 277 1.10 -10.30 -3.91
CA ASP A 277 0.83 -9.74 -5.24
C ASP A 277 1.15 -8.23 -5.34
N ASN A 278 1.25 -7.56 -4.20
CA ASN A 278 1.51 -6.14 -4.07
C ASN A 278 2.87 -5.90 -3.40
N SER A 279 3.38 -4.68 -3.50
CA SER A 279 4.58 -4.26 -2.77
C SER A 279 4.22 -3.90 -1.34
N PHE A 280 4.96 -4.42 -0.36
CA PHE A 280 4.83 -3.95 1.02
C PHE A 280 5.53 -2.60 1.17
N LEU A 281 4.79 -1.53 1.47
CA LEU A 281 5.38 -0.21 1.76
C LEU A 281 5.58 -0.03 3.26
N GLY A 282 4.58 -0.34 4.07
CA GLY A 282 4.65 -0.20 5.53
C GLY A 282 4.67 1.24 6.00
N PHE A 283 5.23 1.42 7.20
CA PHE A 283 5.41 2.68 7.91
C PHE A 283 6.52 2.49 8.94
N VAL A 284 6.79 3.51 9.76
CA VAL A 284 7.74 3.41 10.88
C VAL A 284 7.00 3.46 12.21
N SER A 285 7.33 2.56 13.13
CA SER A 285 6.82 2.64 14.49
C SER A 285 7.43 3.84 15.22
N GLU A 286 6.60 4.73 15.77
CA GLU A 286 7.08 5.84 16.60
C GLU A 286 7.50 5.28 17.97
N GLU A 287 8.80 5.01 18.12
CA GLU A 287 9.38 4.70 19.42
C GLU A 287 9.39 6.00 20.25
N ALA A 288 9.01 5.91 21.53
CA ALA A 288 9.20 7.05 22.43
C ALA A 288 10.67 7.46 22.32
N ALA A 289 10.92 8.72 21.99
CA ALA A 289 12.26 9.24 21.80
C ALA A 289 13.13 8.71 22.95
N ARG A 290 14.19 7.97 22.63
CA ARG A 290 15.32 7.77 23.53
C ARG A 290 16.05 9.10 23.73
N ALA A 291 15.30 10.17 23.97
CA ALA A 291 15.81 11.41 24.48
C ALA A 291 16.32 11.08 25.88
N GLU A 292 17.65 10.95 25.97
CA GLU A 292 18.39 11.17 27.20
C GLU A 292 18.12 10.19 28.34
N VAL A 293 18.21 8.89 28.06
CA VAL A 293 18.77 7.98 29.06
C VAL A 293 19.90 7.22 28.39
N ARG A 294 21.13 7.69 28.64
CA ARG A 294 22.33 6.91 28.36
C ARG A 294 22.15 5.56 29.06
N GLU A 295 22.48 4.45 28.39
CA GLU A 295 22.46 3.11 29.02
C GLU A 295 23.29 3.06 30.31
N GLU A 296 24.13 4.06 30.56
CA GLU A 296 24.99 4.26 31.73
C GLU A 296 24.32 4.95 32.94
N GLU A 297 23.13 5.55 32.80
CA GLU A 297 22.41 6.23 33.91
C GLU A 297 21.17 5.47 34.41
N LEU A 298 20.86 4.31 33.81
CA LEU A 298 19.91 3.37 34.41
C LEU A 298 20.61 2.62 35.54
N GLU A 299 20.52 3.15 36.76
CA GLU A 299 20.47 2.30 37.94
C GLU A 299 19.47 1.15 37.66
N PRO A 300 19.74 -0.09 38.08
CA PRO A 300 18.90 -1.26 37.81
C PRO A 300 17.55 -1.24 38.57
N GLU A 301 16.93 -0.08 38.72
CA GLU A 301 15.56 0.06 39.20
C GLU A 301 14.57 -0.26 38.07
N THR A 302 14.37 -1.55 37.86
CA THR A 302 13.16 -2.19 37.32
C THR A 302 12.39 -1.44 36.23
N TYR A 303 12.52 -1.91 34.98
CA TYR A 303 11.60 -1.69 33.85
C TYR A 303 10.20 -2.29 34.13
N ARG A 304 9.57 -1.93 35.26
CA ARG A 304 8.32 -2.50 35.72
C ARG A 304 7.17 -1.66 35.22
N LYS A 305 6.47 -2.19 34.20
CA LYS A 305 5.22 -1.63 33.72
C LYS A 305 4.18 -1.55 34.84
N ASP A 306 3.38 -0.50 34.81
CA ASP A 306 2.22 -0.38 35.67
C ASP A 306 1.19 -1.45 35.31
N ARG A 307 0.35 -1.84 36.26
CA ARG A 307 -0.79 -2.74 36.01
C ARG A 307 -1.94 -2.02 35.31
N ILE A 308 -1.63 -1.46 34.14
CA ILE A 308 -2.52 -0.68 33.29
C ILE A 308 -2.77 -1.44 31.98
N ALA A 309 -4.04 -1.51 31.59
CA ALA A 309 -4.49 -1.89 30.26
C ALA A 309 -4.97 -0.65 29.50
N VAL A 310 -4.59 -0.48 28.24
CA VAL A 310 -5.09 0.59 27.37
C VAL A 310 -5.87 -0.05 26.24
N VAL A 311 -7.13 0.34 26.08
CA VAL A 311 -8.03 -0.26 25.09
C VAL A 311 -7.90 0.44 23.74
N TYR A 312 -7.76 -0.37 22.69
CA TYR A 312 -7.68 0.05 21.30
C TYR A 312 -9.08 0.22 20.70
N GLY A 313 -9.61 1.44 20.81
CA GLY A 313 -10.87 1.82 20.15
C GLY A 313 -11.24 3.25 20.47
N LYS A 314 -11.09 4.17 19.51
CA LYS A 314 -11.27 5.62 19.73
C LYS A 314 -12.72 6.13 19.54
N GLN A 315 -13.63 5.25 19.12
CA GLN A 315 -15.03 5.60 18.80
C GLN A 315 -15.99 4.71 19.58
N ASP A 316 -17.10 5.27 20.06
CA ASP A 316 -18.10 4.56 20.88
C ASP A 316 -18.60 3.25 20.22
N TYR A 317 -18.85 3.26 18.90
CA TYR A 317 -19.34 2.06 18.19
C TYR A 317 -18.38 0.87 18.26
N MET A 318 -17.07 1.09 18.45
CA MET A 318 -16.08 0.02 18.56
C MET A 318 -16.22 -0.79 19.85
N TRP A 319 -16.89 -0.22 20.86
CA TRP A 319 -17.10 -0.81 22.18
C TRP A 319 -18.40 -1.60 22.29
N GLN A 320 -19.27 -1.53 21.28
CA GLN A 320 -20.57 -2.20 21.29
C GLN A 320 -20.41 -3.72 21.43
N GLY A 321 -21.08 -4.28 22.45
CA GLY A 321 -21.04 -5.71 22.76
C GLY A 321 -19.71 -6.19 23.36
N LYS A 322 -18.82 -5.30 23.81
CA LYS A 322 -17.48 -5.66 24.33
C LYS A 322 -17.34 -5.57 25.85
N SER A 323 -18.41 -5.22 26.57
CA SER A 323 -18.38 -4.96 28.01
C SER A 323 -17.87 -6.15 28.82
N GLU A 324 -18.38 -7.37 28.58
CA GLU A 324 -17.96 -8.56 29.32
C GLU A 324 -16.49 -8.91 29.09
N TYR A 325 -15.99 -8.76 27.86
CA TYR A 325 -14.59 -8.99 27.52
C TYR A 325 -13.66 -8.03 28.28
N VAL A 326 -14.00 -6.74 28.30
CA VAL A 326 -13.19 -5.72 28.97
C VAL A 326 -13.34 -5.79 30.49
N GLU A 327 -14.51 -6.21 31.00
CA GLU A 327 -14.73 -6.46 32.43
C GLU A 327 -13.75 -7.51 32.97
N VAL A 328 -13.56 -8.64 32.29
CA VAL A 328 -12.59 -9.67 32.70
C VAL A 328 -11.17 -9.11 32.81
N ILE A 329 -10.79 -8.20 31.93
CA ILE A 329 -9.48 -7.54 31.97
C ILE A 329 -9.39 -6.59 33.16
N SER A 330 -10.48 -5.86 33.44
CA SER A 330 -10.55 -4.92 34.55
C SER A 330 -10.48 -5.57 35.94
N GLU A 331 -10.78 -6.87 36.04
CA GLU A 331 -10.58 -7.67 37.28
C GLU A 331 -9.11 -7.69 37.73
N GLU A 332 -8.14 -7.52 36.81
CA GLU A 332 -6.70 -7.67 37.07
C GLU A 332 -5.87 -6.40 36.77
N LEU A 333 -6.40 -5.48 35.95
CA LEU A 333 -5.70 -4.30 35.43
C LEU A 333 -6.57 -3.03 35.49
N GLU A 334 -5.98 -1.91 35.89
CA GLU A 334 -6.62 -0.60 35.70
C GLU A 334 -6.81 -0.35 34.20
N THR A 335 -8.04 -0.14 33.75
CA THR A 335 -8.37 -0.12 32.32
C THR A 335 -8.66 1.29 31.82
N HIS A 336 -7.88 1.73 30.84
CA HIS A 336 -7.87 3.08 30.27
C HIS A 336 -8.40 3.07 28.84
N ALA A 337 -8.97 4.19 28.42
CA ALA A 337 -9.44 4.40 27.06
C ALA A 337 -9.12 5.81 26.54
N THR A 338 -9.12 5.97 25.23
CA THR A 338 -8.96 7.28 24.55
C THR A 338 -10.10 7.51 23.56
N VAL A 339 -11.33 7.44 24.05
CA VAL A 339 -12.55 7.52 23.24
C VAL A 339 -12.96 8.97 23.05
N TYR A 340 -13.21 9.36 21.80
CA TYR A 340 -13.77 10.65 21.47
C TYR A 340 -15.16 10.81 22.08
N GLN A 341 -15.37 11.88 22.84
CA GLN A 341 -16.67 12.26 23.37
C GLN A 341 -17.22 13.47 22.61
N PRO A 342 -18.28 13.30 21.80
CA PRO A 342 -18.95 14.43 21.18
C PRO A 342 -19.56 15.37 22.23
N PRO A 343 -19.54 16.69 22.02
CA PRO A 343 -20.23 17.63 22.91
C PRO A 343 -21.71 17.26 23.08
N GLY A 344 -22.19 17.29 24.32
CA GLY A 344 -23.59 16.99 24.66
C GLY A 344 -24.00 15.52 24.55
N HIS A 345 -23.06 14.60 24.29
CA HIS A 345 -23.33 13.16 24.23
C HIS A 345 -22.67 12.42 25.41
N THR A 346 -23.41 11.46 25.98
CA THR A 346 -22.88 10.54 26.99
C THR A 346 -22.34 9.30 26.29
N LEU A 347 -21.10 8.92 26.62
CA LEU A 347 -20.49 7.70 26.09
C LEU A 347 -21.05 6.46 26.76
N ASN A 348 -21.19 5.36 26.02
CA ASN A 348 -21.63 4.07 26.54
C ASN A 348 -20.43 3.23 26.98
N LEU A 349 -19.58 3.80 27.84
CA LEU A 349 -18.45 3.09 28.42
C LEU A 349 -18.80 2.53 29.80
N PRO A 350 -18.33 1.31 30.14
CA PRO A 350 -18.46 0.80 31.50
C PRO A 350 -17.82 1.76 32.52
N SER A 351 -18.44 1.89 33.71
CA SER A 351 -18.03 2.88 34.72
C SER A 351 -16.62 2.68 35.28
N PHE A 352 -16.07 1.47 35.17
CA PHE A 352 -14.70 1.15 35.56
C PHE A 352 -13.64 1.61 34.53
N ILE A 353 -14.05 2.11 33.36
CA ILE A 353 -13.13 2.60 32.33
C ILE A 353 -12.73 4.05 32.61
N ARG A 354 -11.41 4.28 32.71
CA ARG A 354 -10.84 5.63 32.78
C ARG A 354 -10.62 6.18 31.38
N ASN A 355 -11.57 6.98 30.88
CA ASN A 355 -11.45 7.61 29.57
C ASN A 355 -10.64 8.91 29.66
N HIS A 356 -9.62 9.03 28.82
CA HIS A 356 -8.74 10.21 28.71
C HIS A 356 -9.16 11.16 27.58
N GLY A 357 -10.22 10.84 26.84
CA GLY A 357 -10.57 11.53 25.61
C GLY A 357 -9.52 11.28 24.51
N LEU A 358 -9.54 12.11 23.47
CA LEU A 358 -8.50 12.06 22.44
C LEU A 358 -7.21 12.68 22.98
N LEU A 359 -6.16 11.88 23.03
CA LEU A 359 -4.82 12.32 23.42
C LEU A 359 -4.01 12.78 22.20
N THR A 360 -3.11 13.73 22.42
CA THR A 360 -2.02 14.00 21.47
C THR A 360 -1.11 12.77 21.38
N GLN A 361 -0.36 12.63 20.28
CA GLN A 361 0.53 11.48 20.09
C GLN A 361 1.52 11.33 21.26
N GLU A 362 2.15 12.41 21.70
CA GLU A 362 3.08 12.41 22.83
C GLU A 362 2.44 11.87 24.13
N HIS A 363 1.24 12.34 24.48
CA HIS A 363 0.53 11.86 25.67
C HIS A 363 0.08 10.40 25.52
N PHE A 364 -0.31 9.99 24.32
CA PHE A 364 -0.67 8.60 24.03
C PHE A 364 0.53 7.66 24.17
N LEU A 365 1.70 8.01 23.62
CA LEU A 365 2.92 7.22 23.76
C LEU A 365 3.38 7.16 25.23
N ARG A 366 3.25 8.24 26.01
CA ARG A 366 3.51 8.22 27.47
C ARG A 366 2.60 7.25 28.21
N LEU A 367 1.32 7.20 27.86
CA LEU A 367 0.37 6.25 28.44
C LEU A 367 0.75 4.81 28.09
N LEU A 368 1.09 4.53 26.82
CA LEU A 368 1.55 3.21 26.39
C LEU A 368 2.89 2.82 27.03
N HIS A 369 3.81 3.77 27.23
CA HIS A 369 5.08 3.51 27.90
C HIS A 369 4.89 3.01 29.35
N ARG A 370 3.80 3.39 30.02
CA ARG A 370 3.45 2.88 31.35
C ARG A 370 2.65 1.59 31.33
N ALA A 371 1.82 1.41 30.30
CA ALA A 371 0.88 0.29 30.20
C ALA A 371 1.58 -1.07 30.06
N LYS A 372 0.98 -2.10 30.65
CA LYS A 372 1.39 -3.50 30.49
C LYS A 372 0.72 -4.15 29.28
N VAL A 373 -0.56 -3.84 29.05
CA VAL A 373 -1.37 -4.51 28.02
C VAL A 373 -2.04 -3.47 27.11
N PHE A 374 -1.96 -3.69 25.81
CA PHE A 374 -2.77 -2.97 24.82
C PHE A 374 -3.87 -3.91 24.32
N VAL A 375 -5.13 -3.51 24.44
CA VAL A 375 -6.29 -4.41 24.33
C VAL A 375 -7.07 -4.13 23.05
N GLY A 376 -7.02 -5.05 22.10
CA GLY A 376 -7.82 -5.04 20.88
C GLY A 376 -9.29 -5.36 21.14
N LEU A 377 -10.20 -4.64 20.47
CA LEU A 377 -11.65 -4.87 20.51
C LEU A 377 -12.20 -5.63 19.28
N GLY A 378 -11.34 -5.92 18.30
CA GLY A 378 -11.70 -6.58 17.05
C GLY A 378 -11.90 -5.61 15.88
N PHE A 379 -11.89 -4.30 16.15
CA PHE A 379 -11.84 -3.23 15.16
C PHE A 379 -11.15 -2.00 15.80
N PRO A 380 -10.36 -1.21 15.05
CA PRO A 380 -10.05 -1.33 13.62
C PRO A 380 -9.09 -2.48 13.30
N TYR A 381 -9.14 -2.97 12.05
CA TYR A 381 -8.26 -4.01 11.53
C TYR A 381 -6.91 -3.42 11.11
N GLU A 382 -5.82 -4.14 11.38
CA GLU A 382 -4.49 -3.90 10.78
C GLU A 382 -4.07 -2.42 10.82
N GLY A 383 -4.21 -1.78 11.98
CA GLY A 383 -3.74 -0.41 12.20
C GLY A 383 -2.33 -0.36 12.78
N PRO A 384 -1.67 0.82 12.81
CA PRO A 384 -0.30 0.96 13.31
C PRO A 384 -0.18 0.88 14.83
N ALA A 385 -1.23 1.21 15.59
CA ALA A 385 -1.18 1.37 17.04
C ALA A 385 -0.71 0.11 17.81
N PRO A 386 -1.10 -1.13 17.43
CA PRO A 386 -0.54 -2.32 18.05
C PRO A 386 0.98 -2.46 17.89
N ILE A 387 1.55 -2.05 16.75
CA ILE A 387 3.00 -2.07 16.52
C ILE A 387 3.70 -1.04 17.43
N GLU A 388 3.14 0.18 17.53
CA GLU A 388 3.65 1.22 18.44
C GLU A 388 3.58 0.77 19.91
N ALA A 389 2.50 0.11 20.32
CA ALA A 389 2.37 -0.43 21.67
C ALA A 389 3.42 -1.51 21.98
N ILE A 390 3.66 -2.44 21.05
CA ILE A 390 4.68 -3.49 21.20
C ILE A 390 6.09 -2.87 21.23
N ALA A 391 6.36 -1.87 20.38
CA ALA A 391 7.59 -1.11 20.36
C ALA A 391 7.87 -0.37 21.67
N LEU A 392 6.82 -0.05 22.44
CA LEU A 392 6.93 0.52 23.78
C LEU A 392 6.95 -0.52 24.90
N GLY A 393 6.87 -1.82 24.59
CA GLY A 393 6.91 -2.92 25.57
C GLY A 393 5.55 -3.29 26.18
N CYS A 394 4.44 -2.88 25.56
CA CYS A 394 3.14 -3.46 25.87
C CYS A 394 3.03 -4.86 25.27
N VAL A 395 2.23 -5.72 25.92
CA VAL A 395 1.72 -6.94 25.28
C VAL A 395 0.41 -6.62 24.58
N PHE A 396 0.27 -6.98 23.32
CA PHE A 396 -0.97 -6.80 22.57
C PHE A 396 -1.89 -8.00 22.74
N LEU A 397 -3.02 -7.80 23.40
CA LEU A 397 -4.09 -8.79 23.55
C LEU A 397 -5.12 -8.53 22.46
N GLN A 398 -5.29 -9.45 21.52
CA GLN A 398 -6.15 -9.26 20.36
C GLN A 398 -7.22 -10.34 20.20
N PRO A 399 -8.37 -10.01 19.60
CA PRO A 399 -9.39 -10.99 19.28
C PRO A 399 -9.00 -11.95 18.15
N GLN A 400 -9.39 -13.22 18.32
CA GLN A 400 -9.50 -14.22 17.26
C GLN A 400 -10.82 -14.05 16.50
N PHE A 401 -10.80 -14.33 15.19
CA PHE A 401 -11.99 -14.42 14.34
C PHE A 401 -12.15 -15.85 13.85
N ASN A 402 -13.22 -16.50 14.31
CA ASN A 402 -13.63 -17.82 13.85
C ASN A 402 -15.15 -17.82 13.58
N PRO A 403 -15.59 -17.85 12.31
CA PRO A 403 -14.77 -17.94 11.10
C PRO A 403 -13.93 -16.66 10.83
N PRO A 404 -12.84 -16.74 10.05
CA PRO A 404 -12.08 -15.57 9.59
C PRO A 404 -12.97 -14.54 8.89
N HIS A 405 -12.68 -13.25 9.06
CA HIS A 405 -13.39 -12.18 8.34
C HIS A 405 -12.84 -12.01 6.93
N SER A 406 -13.71 -11.68 5.98
CA SER A 406 -13.39 -11.46 4.57
C SER A 406 -14.45 -10.60 3.90
N SER A 407 -14.28 -10.31 2.60
CA SER A 407 -15.25 -9.58 1.79
C SER A 407 -16.61 -10.29 1.66
N ASP A 408 -16.67 -11.60 1.93
CA ASP A 408 -17.90 -12.41 1.85
C ASP A 408 -18.78 -12.33 3.11
N ASN A 409 -18.19 -12.11 4.28
CA ASN A 409 -18.89 -12.24 5.57
C ASN A 409 -18.74 -11.02 6.51
N ASN A 410 -18.04 -9.97 6.08
CA ASN A 410 -17.83 -8.78 6.90
C ASN A 410 -18.06 -7.49 6.09
N ASP A 411 -18.92 -6.61 6.60
CA ASP A 411 -19.34 -5.39 5.91
C ASP A 411 -18.19 -4.41 5.64
N PHE A 412 -17.17 -4.37 6.51
CA PHE A 412 -16.00 -3.51 6.29
C PHE A 412 -15.19 -3.96 5.07
N TYR A 413 -15.06 -5.28 4.87
CA TYR A 413 -14.31 -5.85 3.74
C TYR A 413 -15.14 -5.92 2.45
N LYS A 414 -16.46 -5.74 2.53
CA LYS A 414 -17.35 -5.78 1.38
C LYS A 414 -16.92 -4.80 0.29
N GLY A 415 -16.72 -5.31 -0.91
CA GLY A 415 -16.32 -4.53 -2.08
C GLY A 415 -14.83 -4.16 -2.12
N LYS A 416 -14.01 -4.52 -1.12
CA LYS A 416 -12.55 -4.43 -1.23
C LYS A 416 -12.02 -5.40 -2.29
N PRO A 417 -10.98 -5.05 -3.05
CA PRO A 417 -10.51 -5.82 -4.21
C PRO A 417 -9.61 -7.00 -3.82
N THR A 418 -10.03 -7.82 -2.86
CA THR A 418 -9.29 -8.96 -2.33
C THR A 418 -10.23 -10.03 -1.76
N THR A 419 -9.84 -11.29 -1.90
CA THR A 419 -10.45 -12.46 -1.25
C THR A 419 -9.78 -12.85 0.07
N ARG A 420 -8.80 -12.06 0.52
CA ARG A 420 -8.03 -12.34 1.73
C ARG A 420 -8.95 -12.48 2.95
N GLN A 421 -8.66 -13.53 3.72
CA GLN A 421 -9.31 -13.82 4.99
C GLN A 421 -8.39 -13.46 6.15
N ILE A 422 -8.95 -12.88 7.22
CA ILE A 422 -8.21 -12.51 8.43
C ILE A 422 -8.71 -13.27 9.65
N SER A 423 -7.81 -13.96 10.34
CA SER A 423 -8.10 -14.81 11.51
C SER A 423 -8.04 -14.07 12.85
N SER A 424 -7.59 -12.83 12.86
CA SER A 424 -7.45 -12.00 14.07
C SER A 424 -7.51 -10.51 13.71
N GLN A 425 -7.62 -9.64 14.72
CA GLN A 425 -7.66 -8.19 14.51
C GLN A 425 -6.42 -7.65 13.77
N HIS A 426 -5.26 -8.25 14.00
CA HIS A 426 -4.00 -7.84 13.39
C HIS A 426 -3.17 -9.08 12.97
N PRO A 427 -3.46 -9.70 11.82
CA PRO A 427 -2.79 -10.94 11.38
C PRO A 427 -1.28 -10.84 11.29
N TYR A 428 -0.72 -9.68 10.91
CA TYR A 428 0.74 -9.50 10.93
C TYR A 428 1.33 -9.65 12.34
N ALA A 429 0.66 -9.11 13.36
CA ALA A 429 1.14 -9.18 14.74
C ALA A 429 1.01 -10.61 15.26
N GLU A 430 -0.04 -11.33 14.85
CA GLU A 430 -0.20 -12.76 15.14
C GLU A 430 0.90 -13.62 14.51
N GLU A 431 1.16 -13.44 13.22
CA GLU A 431 1.98 -14.35 12.41
C GLU A 431 3.49 -14.04 12.48
N PHE A 432 3.87 -12.76 12.51
CA PHE A 432 5.27 -12.33 12.40
C PHE A 432 5.88 -11.88 13.74
N ILE A 433 5.06 -11.61 14.75
CA ILE A 433 5.53 -11.23 16.09
C ILE A 433 5.18 -12.34 17.09
N GLY A 434 3.90 -12.68 17.24
CA GLY A 434 3.44 -13.77 18.09
C GLY A 434 3.76 -13.59 19.58
N LYS A 435 3.65 -14.69 20.35
CA LYS A 435 3.99 -14.70 21.78
C LYS A 435 5.50 -14.51 21.98
N PRO A 436 5.95 -13.84 23.05
CA PRO A 436 5.15 -13.35 24.19
C PRO A 436 4.47 -11.98 23.97
N TYR A 437 4.75 -11.30 22.86
CA TYR A 437 4.31 -9.93 22.57
C TYR A 437 2.84 -9.83 22.19
N VAL A 438 2.30 -10.87 21.56
CA VAL A 438 0.95 -10.87 21.00
C VAL A 438 0.22 -12.12 21.48
N TRP A 439 -0.96 -11.89 22.06
CA TRP A 439 -1.84 -12.94 22.56
C TRP A 439 -3.17 -12.84 21.83
N THR A 440 -3.46 -13.84 21.00
CA THR A 440 -4.76 -13.95 20.31
C THR A 440 -5.73 -14.76 21.17
N VAL A 441 -6.90 -14.20 21.48
CA VAL A 441 -7.90 -14.82 22.36
C VAL A 441 -9.30 -14.82 21.76
N ASP A 442 -10.10 -15.82 22.11
CA ASP A 442 -11.54 -15.80 21.87
C ASP A 442 -12.19 -14.89 22.92
N MET A 443 -12.72 -13.74 22.47
CA MET A 443 -13.33 -12.73 23.34
C MET A 443 -14.56 -13.24 24.08
N THR A 444 -15.24 -14.27 23.55
CA THR A 444 -16.47 -14.83 24.14
C THR A 444 -16.17 -15.82 25.26
N ASN A 445 -14.93 -16.33 25.31
CA ASN A 445 -14.48 -17.27 26.32
C ASN A 445 -13.79 -16.54 27.48
N ARG A 446 -14.57 -16.18 28.50
CA ARG A 446 -14.07 -15.48 29.70
C ARG A 446 -12.88 -16.18 30.37
N THR A 447 -12.87 -17.51 30.42
CA THR A 447 -11.77 -18.28 31.02
C THR A 447 -10.49 -18.10 30.21
N HIS A 448 -10.57 -18.21 28.89
CA HIS A 448 -9.42 -18.02 28.00
C HIS A 448 -8.83 -16.60 28.14
N VAL A 449 -9.68 -15.57 28.19
CA VAL A 449 -9.25 -14.18 28.41
C VAL A 449 -8.55 -14.02 29.76
N ARG A 450 -9.14 -14.54 30.85
CA ARG A 450 -8.57 -14.44 32.20
C ARG A 450 -7.22 -15.13 32.30
N GLU A 451 -7.10 -16.34 31.75
CA GLU A 451 -5.84 -17.09 31.73
C GLU A 451 -4.76 -16.37 30.91
N ALA A 452 -5.13 -15.81 29.76
CA ALA A 452 -4.21 -15.00 28.95
C ALA A 452 -3.73 -13.77 29.74
N VAL A 453 -4.62 -13.01 30.37
CA VAL A 453 -4.23 -11.83 31.18
C VAL A 453 -3.30 -12.21 32.33
N LYS A 454 -3.58 -13.29 33.05
CA LYS A 454 -2.70 -13.78 34.13
C LYS A 454 -1.33 -14.23 33.61
N ALA A 455 -1.29 -14.89 32.46
CA ALA A 455 -0.03 -15.26 31.81
C ALA A 455 0.76 -14.03 31.37
N ILE A 456 0.09 -13.00 30.83
CA ILE A 456 0.72 -11.74 30.43
C ILE A 456 1.33 -11.01 31.64
N LEU A 457 0.61 -10.97 32.77
CA LEU A 457 1.08 -10.34 34.01
C LEU A 457 2.33 -11.03 34.60
N SER A 458 2.48 -12.32 34.37
CA SER A 458 3.64 -13.11 34.82
C SER A 458 4.78 -13.18 33.80
N THR A 459 4.58 -12.68 32.58
CA THR A 459 5.59 -12.69 31.52
C THR A 459 6.33 -11.35 31.46
N GLU A 460 7.66 -11.40 31.49
CA GLU A 460 8.49 -10.23 31.21
C GLU A 460 8.66 -10.04 29.69
N VAL A 461 8.45 -8.82 29.20
CA VAL A 461 8.50 -8.49 27.77
C VAL A 461 9.33 -7.23 27.59
N LYS A 462 10.36 -7.32 26.75
CA LYS A 462 11.23 -6.17 26.41
C LYS A 462 10.66 -5.45 25.19
N PRO A 463 10.69 -4.12 25.10
CA PRO A 463 10.33 -3.36 23.90
C PRO A 463 10.88 -3.99 22.61
N PHE A 464 10.05 -4.11 21.58
CA PHE A 464 10.42 -4.76 20.32
C PHE A 464 9.79 -4.07 19.12
N THR A 465 10.62 -3.70 18.14
CA THR A 465 10.18 -3.17 16.85
C THR A 465 10.72 -4.09 15.75
N PRO A 466 9.86 -4.69 14.91
CA PRO A 466 10.35 -5.44 13.75
C PRO A 466 11.16 -4.53 12.83
N ARG A 467 12.30 -5.00 12.32
CA ARG A 467 13.24 -4.20 11.51
C ARG A 467 12.55 -3.45 10.38
N GLU A 468 11.61 -4.07 9.67
CA GLU A 468 10.86 -3.48 8.57
C GLU A 468 9.94 -2.29 8.94
N PHE A 469 9.65 -2.12 10.24
CA PHE A 469 8.93 -0.97 10.80
C PHE A 469 9.87 0.03 11.51
N THR A 470 11.18 -0.04 11.27
CA THR A 470 12.15 0.99 11.71
C THR A 470 12.47 1.96 10.56
N CYS A 471 13.01 3.15 10.88
CA CYS A 471 13.47 4.09 9.85
C CYS A 471 14.47 3.45 8.88
N GLU A 472 15.41 2.64 9.39
CA GLU A 472 16.40 1.94 8.56
C GLU A 472 15.78 0.89 7.65
N GLY A 473 14.87 0.08 8.19
CA GLY A 473 14.19 -0.94 7.40
C GLY A 473 13.34 -0.30 6.29
N MET A 474 12.65 0.80 6.57
CA MET A 474 11.89 1.51 5.55
C MET A 474 12.81 2.18 4.51
N LEU A 475 13.93 2.79 4.92
CA LEU A 475 14.94 3.33 3.98
C LEU A 475 15.48 2.25 3.05
N GLU A 476 15.90 1.11 3.59
CA GLU A 476 16.42 -0.03 2.80
C GLU A 476 15.39 -0.51 1.78
N ARG A 477 14.14 -0.70 2.21
CA ARG A 477 13.03 -1.17 1.37
C ARG A 477 12.68 -0.19 0.26
N VAL A 478 12.46 1.07 0.59
CA VAL A 478 12.08 2.10 -0.39
C VAL A 478 13.24 2.39 -1.34
N HIS A 479 14.48 2.39 -0.86
CA HIS A 479 15.66 2.53 -1.72
C HIS A 479 15.76 1.40 -2.74
N ALA A 480 15.56 0.15 -2.32
CA ALA A 480 15.55 -0.99 -3.24
C ALA A 480 14.44 -0.87 -4.29
N TYR A 481 13.22 -0.47 -3.88
CA TYR A 481 12.12 -0.25 -4.84
C TYR A 481 12.44 0.83 -5.87
N ILE A 482 12.96 1.98 -5.45
CA ILE A 482 13.29 3.08 -6.37
C ILE A 482 14.44 2.69 -7.31
N THR A 483 15.38 1.89 -6.82
CA THR A 483 16.53 1.44 -7.60
C THR A 483 16.15 0.38 -8.64
N HIS A 484 15.25 -0.54 -8.29
CA HIS A 484 15.08 -1.78 -9.04
C HIS A 484 13.66 -2.07 -9.56
N GLN A 485 12.59 -1.51 -8.96
CA GLN A 485 11.23 -1.71 -9.48
C GLN A 485 10.94 -0.78 -10.66
N ASP A 486 11.22 -1.27 -11.87
CA ASP A 486 10.89 -0.61 -13.12
C ASP A 486 9.71 -1.29 -13.83
N PHE A 487 8.60 -0.56 -13.96
CA PHE A 487 7.42 -1.00 -14.71
C PHE A 487 7.29 -0.29 -16.07
N CYS A 488 8.21 0.63 -16.40
CA CYS A 488 8.19 1.41 -17.62
C CYS A 488 8.98 0.76 -18.75
N SER A 489 9.92 -0.15 -18.43
CA SER A 489 10.54 -1.02 -19.42
C SER A 489 9.53 -2.01 -20.02
N LYS A 490 9.68 -2.29 -21.32
CA LYS A 490 8.95 -3.37 -22.00
C LYS A 490 9.62 -4.74 -21.81
N SER A 491 10.80 -4.78 -21.19
CA SER A 491 11.49 -6.03 -20.90
C SER A 491 10.82 -6.78 -19.76
N VAL A 492 11.03 -8.08 -19.71
CA VAL A 492 10.66 -8.92 -18.57
C VAL A 492 11.34 -8.39 -17.30
N PRO A 493 10.67 -8.45 -16.13
CA PRO A 493 11.28 -8.01 -14.87
C PRO A 493 12.59 -8.74 -14.58
N SER A 494 13.65 -7.99 -14.29
CA SER A 494 14.96 -8.52 -13.89
C SER A 494 15.17 -8.51 -12.37
N TRP A 495 14.25 -7.89 -11.63
CA TRP A 495 14.29 -7.78 -10.17
C TRP A 495 12.96 -8.24 -9.57
N PRO A 496 12.98 -9.09 -8.51
CA PRO A 496 14.16 -9.75 -7.95
C PRO A 496 14.85 -10.69 -8.96
N PRO A 497 16.14 -11.03 -8.75
CA PRO A 497 16.88 -11.84 -9.71
C PRO A 497 16.32 -13.26 -9.79
N ALA A 498 16.45 -13.88 -10.97
CA ALA A 498 16.00 -15.26 -11.21
C ALA A 498 16.64 -16.30 -10.25
N SER A 499 17.82 -16.02 -9.69
CA SER A 499 18.48 -16.86 -8.68
C SER A 499 17.67 -17.00 -7.39
N ALA A 500 16.84 -16.01 -7.07
CA ALA A 500 15.97 -15.99 -5.90
C ALA A 500 14.79 -16.98 -6.03
N LEU A 501 14.49 -17.44 -7.26
CA LEU A 501 13.36 -18.33 -7.50
C LEU A 501 13.55 -19.68 -6.77
N ARG A 502 12.53 -20.02 -5.98
CA ARG A 502 12.29 -21.32 -5.40
C ARG A 502 10.93 -21.78 -5.89
N MET A 503 10.92 -22.65 -6.89
CA MET A 503 9.68 -23.15 -7.49
C MET A 503 9.09 -24.26 -6.63
N HIS A 504 7.81 -24.15 -6.30
CA HIS A 504 7.05 -25.19 -5.60
C HIS A 504 5.80 -25.59 -6.39
N LEU A 505 5.47 -26.88 -6.40
CA LEU A 505 4.19 -27.36 -6.90
C LEU A 505 3.24 -27.56 -5.72
N GLY A 506 2.21 -26.72 -5.63
CA GLY A 506 1.24 -26.75 -4.55
C GLY A 506 0.42 -28.05 -4.49
N PRO A 507 -0.10 -28.42 -3.31
CA PRO A 507 -1.22 -29.35 -3.20
C PRO A 507 -2.48 -28.80 -3.89
N LEU A 508 -3.46 -29.68 -4.16
CA LEU A 508 -4.79 -29.25 -4.63
C LEU A 508 -5.44 -28.31 -3.62
N GLY A 509 -6.13 -27.28 -4.11
CA GLY A 509 -6.85 -26.33 -3.26
C GLY A 509 -5.95 -25.44 -2.39
N GLN A 510 -4.66 -25.31 -2.71
CA GLN A 510 -3.74 -24.40 -2.00
C GLN A 510 -3.30 -23.25 -2.90
N SER A 511 -3.28 -22.04 -2.35
CA SER A 511 -2.77 -20.85 -3.03
C SER A 511 -1.25 -20.80 -2.99
N CYS A 512 -0.63 -19.99 -3.85
CA CYS A 512 0.81 -19.81 -3.78
C CYS A 512 1.25 -19.05 -2.53
N VAL A 513 0.39 -18.19 -1.97
CA VAL A 513 0.61 -17.59 -0.65
C VAL A 513 0.83 -18.67 0.41
N SER A 514 -0.07 -19.65 0.52
CA SER A 514 0.01 -20.68 1.56
C SER A 514 1.17 -21.65 1.32
N VAL A 515 1.43 -22.01 0.06
CA VAL A 515 2.53 -22.92 -0.32
C VAL A 515 3.89 -22.33 0.03
N CYS A 516 4.15 -21.07 -0.34
CA CYS A 516 5.40 -20.42 -0.03
C CYS A 516 5.56 -20.22 1.49
N ARG A 517 4.51 -19.77 2.17
CA ARG A 517 4.53 -19.55 3.62
C ARG A 517 4.87 -20.81 4.41
N ARG A 518 4.27 -21.97 4.08
CA ARG A 518 4.59 -23.26 4.73
C ARG A 518 6.06 -23.68 4.57
N SER A 519 6.74 -23.13 3.58
CA SER A 519 8.16 -23.38 3.31
C SER A 519 9.07 -22.29 3.91
N ASN A 520 8.55 -21.40 4.77
CA ASN A 520 9.24 -20.21 5.29
C ASN A 520 9.74 -19.28 4.17
N LEU A 521 8.95 -19.16 3.10
CA LEU A 521 9.21 -18.30 1.94
C LEU A 521 8.01 -17.38 1.69
N VAL A 522 8.18 -16.44 0.77
CA VAL A 522 7.12 -15.53 0.31
C VAL A 522 6.91 -15.76 -1.19
N CYS A 523 5.66 -15.69 -1.63
CA CYS A 523 5.35 -15.75 -3.06
C CYS A 523 5.88 -14.50 -3.77
N GLU A 524 6.50 -14.66 -4.94
CA GLU A 524 7.11 -13.58 -5.71
C GLU A 524 6.49 -13.50 -7.10
N PRO A 525 5.50 -12.62 -7.31
CA PRO A 525 4.72 -12.59 -8.54
C PRO A 525 5.56 -12.15 -9.76
N ALA A 526 6.63 -11.36 -9.56
CA ALA A 526 7.50 -10.95 -10.67
C ALA A 526 8.17 -12.15 -11.38
N LEU A 527 8.31 -13.29 -10.69
CA LEU A 527 9.00 -14.48 -11.19
C LEU A 527 8.06 -15.51 -11.84
N PHE A 528 6.74 -15.28 -11.90
CA PHE A 528 5.79 -16.22 -12.53
C PHE A 528 6.11 -16.53 -13.99
N HIS A 529 6.64 -15.56 -14.74
CA HIS A 529 7.00 -15.73 -16.14
C HIS A 529 8.02 -16.86 -16.37
N HIS A 530 8.88 -17.18 -15.39
CA HIS A 530 9.81 -18.31 -15.46
C HIS A 530 9.11 -19.67 -15.35
N LEU A 531 7.90 -19.72 -14.78
CA LEU A 531 7.12 -20.92 -14.55
C LEU A 531 6.10 -21.15 -15.66
N ASN A 532 5.87 -20.15 -16.51
CA ASN A 532 4.84 -20.17 -17.54
C ASN A 532 5.34 -20.75 -18.87
N SER A 533 5.87 -21.97 -18.85
CA SER A 533 6.27 -22.67 -20.09
C SER A 533 6.11 -24.20 -20.00
N PRO A 534 5.91 -24.88 -21.15
CA PRO A 534 5.72 -26.34 -21.19
C PRO A 534 6.89 -27.13 -20.58
N SER A 535 8.12 -26.61 -20.70
CA SER A 535 9.33 -27.25 -20.19
C SER A 535 9.35 -27.34 -18.67
N VAL A 536 8.65 -26.44 -17.96
CA VAL A 536 8.55 -26.44 -16.50
C VAL A 536 7.84 -27.70 -16.00
N PHE A 537 6.71 -28.05 -16.61
CA PHE A 537 5.96 -29.27 -16.27
C PHE A 537 6.79 -30.54 -16.55
N THR A 538 7.48 -30.56 -17.70
CA THR A 538 8.35 -31.69 -18.08
C THR A 538 9.48 -31.90 -17.07
N ARG A 539 10.15 -30.83 -16.61
CA ARG A 539 11.19 -30.91 -15.57
C ARG A 539 10.68 -31.43 -14.22
N LEU A 540 9.40 -31.22 -13.93
CA LEU A 540 8.74 -31.75 -12.73
C LEU A 540 8.26 -33.20 -12.90
N GLY A 541 8.53 -33.85 -14.05
CA GLY A 541 8.04 -35.19 -14.35
C GLY A 541 6.51 -35.24 -14.56
N LEU A 542 5.86 -34.09 -14.79
CA LEU A 542 4.44 -34.01 -15.07
C LEU A 542 4.23 -34.10 -16.57
N GLY A 543 3.73 -35.25 -17.05
CA GLY A 543 3.30 -35.34 -18.44
C GLY A 543 1.90 -34.76 -18.61
N CYS A 544 1.76 -33.80 -19.51
CA CYS A 544 0.51 -33.13 -19.85
C CYS A 544 -0.19 -33.89 -20.98
N SER A 545 -1.43 -34.35 -20.77
CA SER A 545 -2.25 -34.91 -21.87
C SER A 545 -2.87 -33.81 -22.73
N SER A 546 -3.21 -32.69 -22.11
CA SER A 546 -3.64 -31.45 -22.78
C SER A 546 -2.92 -30.26 -22.16
N MET A 547 -2.69 -29.24 -22.98
CA MET A 547 -2.06 -28.00 -22.56
C MET A 547 -2.75 -26.83 -23.24
N GLU A 548 -3.19 -25.86 -22.46
CA GLU A 548 -3.90 -24.69 -22.95
C GLU A 548 -3.30 -23.42 -22.35
N GLN A 549 -3.31 -22.36 -23.15
CA GLN A 549 -2.92 -21.04 -22.71
C GLN A 549 -4.19 -20.20 -22.57
N GLU A 550 -4.53 -19.82 -21.34
CA GLU A 550 -5.82 -19.20 -21.02
C GLU A 550 -5.66 -17.97 -20.13
N VAL A 551 -6.68 -17.11 -20.16
CA VAL A 551 -6.84 -15.98 -19.26
C VAL A 551 -7.43 -16.49 -17.94
N ASN A 552 -6.57 -16.92 -17.00
CA ASN A 552 -7.01 -17.47 -15.72
C ASN A 552 -6.02 -17.16 -14.59
N HIS A 553 -6.43 -16.42 -13.57
CA HIS A 553 -5.53 -15.99 -12.48
C HIS A 553 -4.92 -17.14 -11.65
N LEU A 554 -5.45 -18.35 -11.76
CA LEU A 554 -4.91 -19.53 -11.08
C LEU A 554 -3.71 -20.15 -11.81
N PHE A 555 -3.46 -19.79 -13.06
CA PHE A 555 -2.37 -20.34 -13.87
C PHE A 555 -1.03 -19.62 -13.64
N PRO A 556 0.12 -20.32 -13.79
CA PRO A 556 0.28 -21.68 -14.30
C PRO A 556 -0.07 -22.77 -13.27
N ALA A 557 -0.76 -23.82 -13.72
CA ALA A 557 -1.23 -24.89 -12.85
C ALA A 557 -1.33 -26.25 -13.56
N TYR A 558 -1.32 -27.32 -12.77
CA TYR A 558 -1.53 -28.68 -13.22
C TYR A 558 -2.78 -29.27 -12.56
N SER A 559 -3.69 -29.81 -13.36
CA SER A 559 -4.79 -30.64 -12.88
C SER A 559 -4.45 -32.11 -13.07
N PRO A 560 -4.44 -32.92 -11.99
CA PRO A 560 -4.25 -34.37 -12.12
C PRO A 560 -5.42 -35.03 -12.86
N TRP A 561 -6.59 -34.40 -12.89
CA TRP A 561 -7.76 -34.90 -13.60
C TRP A 561 -7.62 -34.57 -15.09
N GLY A 562 -7.46 -35.60 -15.91
CA GLY A 562 -7.16 -35.44 -17.33
C GLY A 562 -5.72 -35.00 -17.63
N ARG A 563 -4.85 -34.86 -16.61
CA ARG A 563 -3.45 -34.43 -16.74
C ARG A 563 -3.31 -33.14 -17.55
N HIS A 564 -4.15 -32.17 -17.22
CA HIS A 564 -4.21 -30.89 -17.92
C HIS A 564 -3.16 -29.91 -17.35
N CYS A 565 -2.45 -29.21 -18.22
CA CYS A 565 -1.46 -28.19 -17.86
C CYS A 565 -1.90 -26.82 -18.39
N GLY A 566 -2.20 -25.90 -17.48
CA GLY A 566 -2.62 -24.54 -17.80
C GLY A 566 -1.44 -23.57 -17.80
N LEU A 567 -1.32 -22.79 -18.87
CA LEU A 567 -0.41 -21.64 -18.99
C LEU A 567 -1.21 -20.34 -18.97
N GLN A 568 -0.67 -19.30 -18.34
CA GLN A 568 -1.27 -17.98 -18.33
C GLN A 568 -1.08 -17.28 -19.69
N GLN A 569 -2.16 -16.69 -20.21
CA GLN A 569 -2.13 -15.84 -21.40
C GLN A 569 -1.93 -14.35 -21.07
N GLU A 570 -2.53 -13.87 -19.99
CA GLU A 570 -2.57 -12.45 -19.61
C GLU A 570 -1.62 -12.22 -18.41
N PRO A 571 -0.44 -11.60 -18.60
CA PRO A 571 0.53 -11.41 -17.53
C PRO A 571 0.01 -10.66 -16.31
N LEU A 572 -0.96 -9.75 -16.49
CA LEU A 572 -1.58 -9.02 -15.36
C LEU A 572 -2.39 -9.92 -14.41
N LEU A 573 -2.66 -11.17 -14.79
CA LEU A 573 -3.38 -12.15 -13.98
C LEU A 573 -2.47 -13.16 -13.28
N PHE A 574 -1.15 -13.08 -13.43
CA PHE A 574 -0.28 -13.83 -12.53
C PHE A 574 -0.56 -13.45 -11.07
N SER A 575 -0.90 -14.45 -10.24
CA SER A 575 -1.47 -14.22 -8.92
C SER A 575 -0.93 -15.19 -7.88
N CYS A 576 -0.38 -14.69 -6.79
CA CYS A 576 -0.08 -15.45 -5.60
C CYS A 576 -1.35 -15.91 -4.89
N ALA A 577 -2.35 -15.03 -4.82
CA ALA A 577 -3.69 -15.33 -4.31
C ALA A 577 -4.47 -16.28 -5.23
N GLY A 578 -5.55 -16.85 -4.69
CA GLY A 578 -6.42 -17.79 -5.41
C GLY A 578 -6.01 -19.26 -5.23
N SER A 579 -7.01 -20.10 -5.00
CA SER A 579 -6.89 -21.55 -4.86
C SER A 579 -8.11 -22.21 -5.49
N ASP A 580 -7.92 -23.38 -6.07
CA ASP A 580 -9.01 -24.17 -6.64
C ASP A 580 -8.79 -25.65 -6.33
N PRO A 581 -9.83 -26.40 -5.90
CA PRO A 581 -9.70 -27.82 -5.55
C PRO A 581 -9.22 -28.70 -6.69
N SER A 582 -9.29 -28.23 -7.94
CA SER A 582 -8.84 -28.95 -9.14
C SER A 582 -7.45 -28.65 -9.64
N HIS A 583 -6.81 -27.63 -9.08
CA HIS A 583 -5.53 -27.17 -9.58
C HIS A 583 -4.44 -27.29 -8.52
N ARG A 584 -3.33 -27.90 -8.92
CA ARG A 584 -2.04 -27.79 -8.26
C ARG A 584 -1.28 -26.63 -8.90
N ARG A 585 -1.11 -25.53 -8.17
CA ARG A 585 -0.50 -24.32 -8.70
C ARG A 585 1.03 -24.42 -8.72
N LEU A 586 1.65 -23.91 -9.78
CA LEU A 586 3.10 -23.72 -9.84
C LEU A 586 3.42 -22.35 -9.23
N CYS A 587 4.11 -22.37 -8.08
CA CYS A 587 4.27 -21.21 -7.22
C CYS A 587 5.72 -20.72 -7.23
N PRO A 588 5.96 -19.45 -7.64
CA PRO A 588 7.25 -18.82 -7.51
C PRO A 588 7.41 -18.31 -6.08
N CYS A 589 8.26 -18.96 -5.29
CA CYS A 589 8.60 -18.49 -3.95
C CYS A 589 10.00 -17.86 -3.95
N ARG A 590 10.28 -17.02 -2.96
CA ARG A 590 11.63 -16.51 -2.67
C ARG A 590 11.89 -16.46 -1.18
N ALA A 591 13.17 -16.52 -0.83
CA ALA A 591 13.60 -16.19 0.53
C ALA A 591 13.45 -14.69 0.78
N HIS A 592 13.45 -14.31 2.06
CA HIS A 592 13.46 -12.92 2.47
C HIS A 592 14.52 -12.68 3.55
N LEU A 593 14.93 -11.42 3.69
CA LEU A 593 15.83 -11.01 4.76
C LEU A 593 15.12 -11.13 6.12
N PRO A 594 15.84 -11.49 7.20
CA PRO A 594 15.29 -11.48 8.55
C PRO A 594 14.73 -10.10 8.91
N GLY A 595 13.45 -10.05 9.31
CA GLY A 595 12.76 -8.82 9.65
C GLY A 595 12.55 -7.83 8.49
N GLN A 596 12.76 -8.24 7.23
CA GLN A 596 12.51 -7.45 6.03
C GLN A 596 11.95 -8.33 4.92
N VAL A 597 10.64 -8.57 4.96
CA VAL A 597 9.97 -9.53 4.07
C VAL A 597 9.96 -9.08 2.60
N ALA A 598 10.01 -7.77 2.37
CA ALA A 598 9.99 -7.14 1.05
C ALA A 598 11.21 -7.48 0.19
N LEU A 599 12.34 -7.85 0.80
CA LEU A 599 13.62 -7.98 0.11
C LEU A 599 14.16 -9.41 0.25
N CYS A 600 14.67 -9.96 -0.85
CA CYS A 600 15.45 -11.18 -0.84
C CYS A 600 16.93 -10.91 -0.50
N PRO A 601 17.72 -11.93 -0.13
CA PRO A 601 19.15 -11.77 0.10
C PRO A 601 19.91 -11.16 -1.09
N ASP A 602 19.51 -11.48 -2.32
CA ASP A 602 20.14 -11.00 -3.55
C ASP A 602 19.47 -9.73 -4.13
N CYS A 603 18.66 -9.01 -3.33
CA CYS A 603 17.83 -7.90 -3.80
C CYS A 603 18.39 -6.51 -3.49
N ILE A 604 19.53 -6.42 -2.78
CA ILE A 604 20.18 -5.18 -2.32
C ILE A 604 21.49 -4.94 -3.06
#